data_AF-A0AAE9DWV8-F1
#
_entry.id   AF-A0AAE9DWV8-F1
#
_cell.length_a   1.000
_cell.length_b   1.000
_cell.length_c   1.000
_cell.angle_alpha   90.00
_cell.angle_beta   90.00
_cell.angle_gamma   90.00
#
_symmetry.space_group_name_H-M   'P 1'
#
loop_
_entity.id
_entity.type
_entity.pdbx_description
1 polymer ?
#
loop_
_entity_poly.entity_id
_entity_poly.type
_entity_poly.pdbx_seq_one_letter_code
_entity_poly.pdbx_strand_id
1 'polypeptide(L)'
;MQNTPVRLVQYVGNEQENNFKFAWTKAIDVDMATVVSEHDYTQKCSPRMAPAVLQDQGYEFLGEADIDNRIMYYVDHNIVNSVSGSLFTNSVYLLTKQQCQCSCPSTSY
;
A
#
# COMPACT_ATOMS: atom_id res chain seq x y z
N MET A 1 25.57 6.68 -10.44
CA MET A 1 24.36 6.36 -9.66
C MET A 1 24.44 7.17 -8.38
N GLN A 2 23.50 8.08 -8.14
CA GLN A 2 23.41 8.73 -6.82
C GLN A 2 23.07 7.66 -5.79
N ASN A 3 23.82 7.61 -4.70
CA ASN A 3 23.65 6.62 -3.64
C ASN A 3 22.48 7.03 -2.74
N THR A 4 21.28 7.06 -3.32
CA THR A 4 20.07 7.47 -2.61
C THR A 4 19.68 6.34 -1.65
N PRO A 5 19.59 6.62 -0.34
CA PRO A 5 19.23 5.59 0.63
C PRO A 5 17.82 5.08 0.37
N VAL A 6 17.63 3.76 0.46
CA VAL A 6 16.33 3.10 0.38
C VAL A 6 15.75 3.01 1.79
N ARG A 7 14.44 3.27 1.92
CA ARG A 7 13.69 3.10 3.17
C ARG A 7 12.90 1.79 3.11
N LEU A 8 12.89 1.05 4.22
CA LEU A 8 12.11 -0.17 4.38
C LEU A 8 10.97 0.10 5.37
N VAL A 9 9.76 -0.28 4.99
CA VAL A 9 8.62 -0.26 5.91
C VAL A 9 8.78 -1.39 6.91
N GLN A 10 8.68 -1.07 8.19
CA GLN A 10 8.80 -2.04 9.28
C GLN A 10 7.53 -2.01 10.14
N TYR A 11 7.01 -3.19 10.46
CA TYR A 11 5.97 -3.38 11.46
C TYR A 11 6.63 -3.91 12.73
N VAL A 12 6.73 -3.07 13.76
CA VAL A 12 7.36 -3.40 15.04
C VAL A 12 6.26 -3.63 16.07
N GLY A 13 6.35 -4.71 16.85
CA GLY A 13 5.34 -5.11 17.82
C GLY A 13 4.24 -5.97 17.22
N ASN A 14 3.04 -5.90 17.79
CA ASN A 14 1.87 -6.67 17.36
C ASN A 14 0.61 -5.80 17.25
N GLU A 15 -0.49 -6.41 16.81
CA GLU A 15 -1.76 -5.71 16.58
C GLU A 15 -2.41 -5.20 17.87
N GLN A 16 -2.14 -5.82 19.02
CA GLN A 16 -2.63 -5.38 20.32
C GLN A 16 -1.92 -4.11 20.78
N GLU A 17 -0.59 -4.05 20.58
CA GLU A 17 0.24 -2.90 20.93
C GLU A 17 -0.02 -1.71 20.00
N ASN A 18 -0.17 -2.00 18.70
CA ASN A 18 -0.28 -0.97 17.67
C ASN A 18 -1.73 -0.53 17.40
N ASN A 19 -2.74 -1.30 17.84
CA ASN A 19 -4.16 -1.11 17.51
C ASN A 19 -4.48 -1.16 16.00
N PHE A 20 -3.52 -1.61 15.18
CA PHE A 20 -3.70 -1.88 13.76
C PHE A 20 -2.76 -3.00 13.31
N LYS A 21 -3.10 -3.62 12.18
CA LYS A 21 -2.21 -4.50 11.42
C LYS A 21 -2.08 -4.05 9.98
N PHE A 22 -1.01 -4.47 9.33
CA PHE A 22 -0.92 -4.35 7.88
C PHE A 22 -1.66 -5.49 7.19
N ALA A 23 -2.37 -5.16 6.12
CA ALA A 23 -3.01 -6.15 5.25
C ALA A 23 -2.95 -5.69 3.79
N TRP A 24 -2.74 -6.65 2.89
CA TRP A 24 -2.89 -6.44 1.46
C TRP A 24 -4.38 -6.56 1.09
N THR A 25 -4.96 -5.47 0.59
CA THR A 25 -6.37 -5.41 0.20
C THR A 25 -6.47 -5.09 -1.28
N LYS A 26 -7.35 -5.80 -2.01
CA LYS A 26 -7.57 -5.52 -3.44
C LYS A 26 -8.06 -4.09 -3.64
N ALA A 27 -7.58 -3.44 -4.71
CA ALA A 27 -7.92 -2.06 -5.03
C ALA A 27 -9.41 -1.80 -5.26
N ILE A 28 -10.19 -2.84 -5.60
CA ILE A 28 -11.65 -2.77 -5.70
C ILE A 28 -12.35 -2.68 -4.33
N ASP A 29 -11.78 -3.31 -3.30
CA ASP A 29 -12.39 -3.45 -1.96
C ASP A 29 -11.79 -2.48 -0.94
N VAL A 30 -10.77 -1.70 -1.34
CA VAL A 30 -9.98 -0.89 -0.43
C VAL A 30 -10.70 0.39 -0.02
N ASP A 31 -10.70 0.69 1.28
CA ASP A 31 -10.91 2.05 1.75
C ASP A 31 -9.60 2.83 1.59
N MET A 32 -9.60 3.78 0.65
CA MET A 32 -8.43 4.60 0.32
C MET A 32 -7.90 5.43 1.50
N ALA A 33 -8.68 5.66 2.55
CA ALA A 33 -8.20 6.33 3.76
C ALA A 33 -7.28 5.44 4.62
N THR A 34 -7.35 4.12 4.43
CA THR A 34 -6.56 3.13 5.19
C THR A 34 -5.24 2.76 4.52
N VAL A 35 -5.04 3.17 3.26
CA VAL A 35 -3.85 2.82 2.49
C VAL A 35 -2.61 3.48 3.09
N VAL A 36 -1.54 2.70 3.24
CA VAL A 36 -0.23 3.22 3.61
C VAL A 36 0.32 3.98 2.41
N SER A 37 0.33 5.30 2.49
CA SER A 37 0.84 6.14 1.40
C SER A 37 1.76 7.23 1.92
N GLU A 38 2.72 7.62 1.09
CA GLU A 38 3.46 8.87 1.24
C GLU A 38 2.89 9.94 0.31
N HIS A 39 2.97 11.19 0.75
CA HIS A 39 2.57 12.35 -0.03
C HIS A 39 3.63 13.45 0.16
N ASP A 40 4.15 13.98 -0.95
CA ASP A 40 5.10 15.08 -0.90
C ASP A 40 4.37 16.42 -0.79
N TYR A 41 4.18 16.88 0.44
CA TYR A 41 3.54 18.16 0.74
C TYR A 41 4.30 19.39 0.24
N THR A 42 5.55 19.25 -0.23
CA THR A 42 6.30 20.36 -0.83
C THR A 42 5.85 20.63 -2.27
N GLN A 43 5.22 19.66 -2.91
CA GLN A 43 4.71 19.74 -4.27
C GLN A 43 3.18 19.85 -4.24
N LYS A 44 2.65 21.00 -4.66
CA LYS A 44 1.21 21.34 -4.60
C LYS A 44 0.27 20.32 -5.28
N CYS A 45 0.79 19.51 -6.21
CA CYS A 45 0.04 18.50 -6.94
C CYS A 45 0.69 17.11 -6.88
N SER A 46 1.40 16.78 -5.80
CA SER A 46 2.00 15.45 -5.65
C SER A 46 0.90 14.39 -5.53
N PRO A 47 0.94 13.29 -6.30
CA PRO A 47 0.04 12.17 -6.05
C PRO A 47 0.37 11.49 -4.71
N ARG A 48 -0.62 10.84 -4.11
CA ARG A 48 -0.36 9.90 -3.01
C ARG A 48 0.23 8.62 -3.59
N MET A 49 1.46 8.31 -3.19
CA MET A 49 2.19 7.12 -3.63
C MET A 49 2.11 6.04 -2.56
N ALA A 50 1.75 4.82 -2.94
CA ALA A 50 1.59 3.69 -2.02
C ALA A 50 2.32 2.43 -2.55
N PRO A 51 2.80 1.53 -1.68
CA PRO A 51 3.28 0.23 -2.13
C PRO A 51 2.10 -0.60 -2.65
N ALA A 52 2.33 -1.27 -3.78
CA ALA A 52 1.31 -2.03 -4.48
C ALA A 52 1.86 -3.35 -5.01
N VAL A 53 1.02 -4.38 -5.04
CA VAL A 53 1.35 -5.70 -5.62
C VAL A 53 0.38 -5.99 -6.75
N LEU A 54 0.90 -6.20 -7.96
CA LEU A 54 0.14 -6.76 -9.06
C LEU A 54 0.18 -8.28 -8.93
N GLN A 55 -1.00 -8.92 -8.91
CA GLN A 55 -1.12 -10.36 -9.06
C GLN A 55 -1.69 -10.68 -10.44
N ASP A 56 -0.87 -11.19 -11.35
CA ASP A 56 -1.27 -11.50 -12.72
C ASP A 56 -0.74 -12.85 -13.19
N GLN A 57 -1.64 -13.69 -13.71
CA GLN A 57 -1.33 -15.02 -14.27
C GLN A 57 -0.43 -15.91 -13.40
N GLY A 58 -0.58 -15.84 -12.07
CA GLY A 58 0.21 -16.65 -11.12
C GLY A 58 1.55 -16.05 -10.72
N TYR A 59 1.87 -14.84 -11.19
CA TYR A 59 3.02 -14.05 -10.77
C TYR A 59 2.58 -12.89 -9.89
N GLU A 60 3.52 -12.42 -9.06
CA GLU A 60 3.34 -11.26 -8.19
C GLU A 60 4.49 -10.27 -8.40
N PHE A 61 4.15 -9.01 -8.63
CA PHE A 61 5.11 -7.93 -8.85
C PHE A 61 4.88 -6.83 -7.83
N LEU A 62 5.91 -6.54 -7.02
CA LEU A 62 5.88 -5.41 -6.09
C LEU A 62 6.30 -4.14 -6.82
N GLY A 63 5.58 -3.06 -6.57
CA GLY A 63 5.84 -1.75 -7.14
C GLY A 63 5.20 -0.63 -6.33
N GLU A 64 4.96 0.49 -6.98
CA GLU A 64 4.33 1.66 -6.40
C GLU A 64 3.06 2.03 -7.17
N ALA A 65 2.07 2.55 -6.47
CA ALA A 65 0.82 3.03 -7.05
C ALA A 65 0.60 4.49 -6.72
N ASP A 66 0.31 5.27 -7.76
CA ASP A 66 -0.42 6.52 -7.64
C ASP A 66 -1.89 6.17 -7.37
N ILE A 67 -2.31 6.25 -6.11
CA ILE A 67 -3.65 5.80 -5.69
C ILE A 67 -4.73 6.81 -6.06
N ASP A 68 -4.36 8.06 -6.34
CA ASP A 68 -5.30 9.10 -6.76
C ASP A 68 -5.65 8.92 -8.24
N ASN A 69 -4.67 8.56 -9.08
CA ASN A 69 -4.86 8.29 -10.50
C ASN A 69 -5.12 6.82 -10.83
N ARG A 70 -5.02 5.91 -9.85
CA ARG A 70 -5.21 4.46 -10.00
C ARG A 70 -4.28 3.85 -11.06
N ILE A 71 -3.00 4.18 -10.96
CA ILE A 71 -1.95 3.65 -11.82
C ILE A 71 -0.86 3.04 -10.94
N MET A 72 -0.50 1.79 -11.21
CA MET A 72 0.64 1.12 -10.59
C MET A 72 1.80 1.04 -11.58
N TYR A 73 3.01 1.22 -11.06
CA TYR A 73 4.28 1.02 -11.76
C TYR A 73 5.07 -0.09 -11.07
N TYR A 74 5.68 -0.97 -11.85
CA TYR A 74 6.59 -2.00 -11.32
C TYR A 74 7.75 -2.23 -12.28
N VAL A 75 8.86 -2.73 -11.76
CA VAL A 75 10.04 -3.04 -12.56
C VAL A 75 10.15 -4.54 -12.75
N ASP A 76 10.23 -4.98 -14.00
CA ASP A 76 10.55 -6.36 -14.36
C ASP A 76 11.52 -6.36 -15.55
N HIS A 77 12.52 -7.24 -15.52
CA HIS A 77 13.58 -7.31 -16.54
C HIS A 77 14.20 -5.95 -16.93
N ASN A 78 14.42 -5.05 -15.95
CA ASN A 78 14.91 -3.67 -16.13
C ASN A 78 13.98 -2.74 -16.95
N ILE A 79 12.71 -3.10 -17.11
CA ILE A 79 11.69 -2.30 -17.76
C ILE A 79 10.69 -1.82 -16.72
N VAL A 80 10.31 -0.54 -16.79
CA VAL A 80 9.19 0.01 -16.01
C VAL A 80 7.90 -0.30 -16.74
N ASN A 81 7.04 -1.09 -16.11
CA ASN A 81 5.72 -1.44 -16.59
C ASN A 81 4.67 -0.61 -15.86
N SER A 82 3.53 -0.36 -16.50
CA SER A 82 2.40 0.35 -15.89
C SER A 82 1.10 -0.46 -15.99
N VAL A 83 0.27 -0.32 -14.96
CA VAL A 83 -1.02 -1.01 -14.80
C VAL A 83 -2.07 0.01 -14.43
N SER A 84 -3.18 0.04 -15.16
CA SER A 84 -4.29 0.98 -14.93
C SER A 84 -5.65 0.33 -15.22
N GLY A 85 -6.72 1.07 -14.99
CA GLY A 85 -8.08 0.67 -15.36
C GLY A 85 -8.58 -0.58 -14.62
N SER A 86 -9.17 -1.52 -15.38
CA SER A 86 -9.72 -2.76 -14.82
C SER A 86 -8.66 -3.66 -14.21
N LEU A 87 -7.45 -3.69 -14.79
CA LEU A 87 -6.34 -4.48 -14.27
C LEU A 87 -5.89 -3.93 -12.91
N PHE A 88 -5.77 -2.60 -12.78
CA PHE A 88 -5.51 -1.98 -11.48
C PHE A 88 -6.60 -2.34 -10.47
N THR A 89 -7.86 -2.17 -10.86
CA THR A 89 -8.99 -2.35 -9.95
C THR A 89 -9.09 -3.80 -9.44
N ASN A 90 -8.88 -4.79 -10.31
CA ASN A 90 -9.18 -6.19 -10.00
C ASN A 90 -7.97 -7.02 -9.54
N SER A 91 -6.77 -6.60 -9.93
CA SER A 91 -5.54 -7.40 -9.77
C SER A 91 -4.45 -6.72 -8.95
N VAL A 92 -4.62 -5.45 -8.57
CA VAL A 92 -3.68 -4.76 -7.68
C VAL A 92 -4.16 -4.84 -6.23
N TYR A 93 -3.22 -5.15 -5.34
CA TYR A 93 -3.39 -5.07 -3.89
C TYR A 93 -2.60 -3.89 -3.35
N LEU A 94 -3.23 -3.14 -2.45
CA LEU A 94 -2.61 -2.02 -1.75
C LEU A 94 -2.38 -2.39 -0.29
N LEU A 95 -1.26 -1.92 0.27
CA LEU A 95 -0.97 -2.11 1.69
C LEU A 95 -1.85 -1.18 2.52
N THR A 96 -2.60 -1.73 3.46
CA THR A 96 -3.55 -0.99 4.31
C THR A 96 -3.21 -1.13 5.79
N LYS A 97 -3.51 -0.10 6.59
CA LYS A 97 -3.58 -0.16 8.05
C LYS A 97 -5.02 -0.47 8.45
N GLN A 98 -5.27 -1.71 8.83
CA GLN A 98 -6.58 -2.13 9.32
C GLN A 98 -6.61 -2.04 10.83
N GLN A 99 -7.56 -1.27 11.36
CA GLN A 99 -7.78 -1.20 12.81
C GLN A 99 -8.22 -2.57 13.32
N CYS A 100 -7.63 -3.02 14.43
CA CYS A 100 -8.02 -4.26 15.05
C CYS A 100 -9.11 -4.00 16.10
N GLN A 101 -10.15 -4.83 16.13
CA GLN A 101 -11.10 -4.89 17.25
C GLN A 101 -10.55 -5.77 18.37
N CYS A 102 -9.31 -5.53 18.78
CA CYS A 102 -8.75 -6.19 19.95
C CYS A 102 -9.56 -5.70 21.15
N SER A 103 -10.36 -6.59 21.73
CA SER A 103 -11.25 -6.33 22.86
C SER A 103 -10.63 -5.36 23.86
N CYS A 104 -11.23 -4.17 24.01
CA CYS A 104 -10.89 -3.26 25.08
C CYS A 104 -10.88 -4.04 26.40
N PRO A 105 -9.88 -3.90 27.28
CA PRO A 105 -9.99 -4.46 28.61
C PRO A 105 -11.26 -3.88 29.24
N SER A 106 -12.20 -4.76 29.58
CA SER A 106 -13.38 -4.39 30.35
C SER A 106 -12.89 -3.86 31.69
N THR A 107 -12.77 -2.54 31.83
CA THR A 107 -12.67 -1.90 33.13
C THR A 107 -14.02 -2.06 33.81
N SER A 108 -14.18 -3.16 34.54
CA SER A 108 -15.20 -3.28 35.57
C SER A 108 -14.86 -2.30 36.69
N TYR A 109 -15.55 -1.16 36.72
CA TYR A 109 -15.64 -0.29 37.88
C TYR A 109 -16.74 -0.78 38.82
#